data_AF-A0A2D7VI99-F1
#
_entry.id   AF-A0A2D7VI99-F1
#
_cell.length_a   1.000
_cell.length_b   1.000
_cell.length_c   1.000
_cell.angle_alpha   90.00
_cell.angle_beta   90.00
_cell.angle_gamma   90.00
#
_symmetry.space_group_name_H-M   'P 1'
#
loop_
_entity.id
_entity.type
_entity.pdbx_description
1 polymer ?
#
loop_
_entity_poly.entity_id
_entity_poly.type
_entity_poly.pdbx_seq_one_letter_code
_entity_poly.pdbx_strand_id
1 'polypeptide(L)'
;MPVCTVFEDNPDKIDEPRYLAHVDRMLEAGVDIILPCGGTGEFAYLGPDEKRHLIELTVKHVGGRAAVVAQTSAIYLSDTIATTQHAV
;
A
#
# COMPACT_ATOMS: atom_id res chain seq x y z
N MET A 1 -1.44 6.02 -9.13
CA MET A 1 0.03 5.93 -9.05
C MET A 1 0.40 4.81 -8.10
N PRO A 2 1.14 3.79 -8.58
CA PRO A 2 1.70 2.78 -7.69
C PRO A 2 2.77 3.43 -6.79
N VAL A 3 2.76 3.10 -5.51
CA VAL A 3 3.68 3.67 -4.51
C VAL A 3 4.68 2.61 -4.09
N CYS A 4 5.97 2.93 -4.12
CA CYS A 4 7.02 2.09 -3.54
C CYS A 4 6.82 1.95 -2.03
N THR A 5 6.99 0.73 -1.52
CA THR A 5 7.08 0.54 -0.07
C THR A 5 8.42 1.07 0.39
N VAL A 6 8.41 1.86 1.46
CA VAL A 6 9.64 2.41 2.04
C VAL A 6 9.99 1.59 3.27
N PHE A 7 11.19 1.02 3.29
CA PHE A 7 11.70 0.21 4.38
C PHE A 7 12.76 0.97 5.19
N GLU A 8 12.96 0.55 6.43
CA GLU A 8 14.10 0.96 7.25
C GLU A 8 15.41 0.36 6.70
N ASP A 9 16.54 0.71 7.31
CA ASP A 9 17.83 0.06 7.00
C ASP A 9 17.78 -1.46 7.26
N ASN A 10 16.88 -1.88 8.16
CA ASN A 10 16.42 -3.26 8.26
C ASN A 10 15.29 -3.49 7.23
N PRO A 11 15.50 -4.32 6.19
CA PRO A 11 14.53 -4.51 5.11
C PRO A 11 13.24 -5.19 5.57
N ASP A 12 13.21 -5.80 6.76
CA ASP A 12 12.03 -6.49 7.29
C ASP A 12 11.04 -5.53 7.99
N LYS A 13 11.27 -4.21 7.92
CA LYS A 13 10.42 -3.22 8.59
C LYS A 13 10.11 -2.04 7.71
N ILE A 14 8.82 -1.74 7.59
CA ILE A 14 8.29 -0.57 6.87
C ILE A 14 8.62 0.70 7.67
N ASP A 15 9.21 1.69 7.00
CA ASP A 15 9.40 3.04 7.52
C ASP A 15 8.14 3.87 7.24
N GLU A 16 7.14 3.75 8.12
CA GLU A 16 5.86 4.42 7.94
C GLU A 16 5.97 5.95 7.78
N PRO A 17 6.77 6.68 8.59
CA PRO A 17 6.89 8.13 8.42
C PRO A 17 7.41 8.52 7.04
N ARG A 18 8.45 7.83 6.52
CA ARG A 18 8.98 8.14 5.18
C ARG A 18 8.04 7.68 4.08
N TYR A 19 7.35 6.56 4.27
CA TYR A 19 6.30 6.10 3.36
C TYR A 19 5.18 7.15 3.22
N LEU A 20 4.64 7.66 4.33
CA LEU A 20 3.59 8.67 4.33
C LEU A 20 4.07 10.00 3.72
N ALA A 21 5.30 10.43 4.02
CA ALA A 21 5.88 11.60 3.38
C ALA A 21 6.03 11.42 1.85
N HIS A 22 6.30 10.20 1.38
CA HIS A 22 6.31 9.89 -0.05
C HIS A 22 4.91 9.99 -0.65
N VAL A 23 3.89 9.46 0.02
CA VAL A 23 2.48 9.58 -0.38
C VAL A 23 2.04 11.04 -0.45
N ASP A 24 2.38 11.87 0.55
CA ASP A 24 2.02 13.30 0.56
C ASP A 24 2.59 14.03 -0.65
N ARG A 25 3.84 13.76 -1.06
CA ARG A 25 4.41 14.34 -2.29
C ARG A 25 3.60 13.99 -3.54
N MET A 26 3.04 12.78 -3.61
CA MET A 26 2.20 12.39 -4.73
C MET A 26 0.85 13.12 -4.69
N LEU A 27 0.25 13.25 -3.51
CA LEU A 27 -1.00 13.98 -3.32
C LEU A 27 -0.82 15.47 -3.65
N GLU A 28 0.27 16.08 -3.22
CA GLU A 28 0.66 17.47 -3.55
C GLU A 28 0.86 17.66 -5.06
N ALA A 29 1.35 16.64 -5.76
CA ALA A 29 1.47 16.63 -7.22
C ALA A 29 0.14 16.44 -7.95
N GLY A 30 -0.98 16.24 -7.23
CA GLY A 30 -2.32 16.17 -7.81
C GLY A 30 -2.68 14.81 -8.42
N VAL A 31 -2.15 13.70 -7.89
CA VAL A 31 -2.52 12.37 -8.39
C VAL A 31 -3.95 12.00 -7.98
N ASP A 32 -4.74 11.48 -8.92
CA ASP A 32 -6.13 11.09 -8.65
C ASP A 32 -6.26 9.77 -7.87
N ILE A 33 -5.25 8.89 -8.00
CA ILE A 33 -5.27 7.53 -7.45
C ILE A 33 -3.94 7.21 -6.78
N ILE A 34 -4.00 6.61 -5.59
CA ILE A 34 -2.89 5.97 -4.89
C ILE A 34 -3.11 4.45 -4.89
N LEU A 35 -2.10 3.69 -5.26
CA LEU A 35 -2.12 2.22 -5.30
C LEU A 35 -0.98 1.69 -4.41
N PRO A 36 -1.23 1.43 -3.12
CA PRO A 36 -0.27 0.75 -2.25
C PRO A 36 -0.16 -0.72 -2.66
N CYS A 37 0.96 -1.35 -2.30
CA CYS A 37 1.19 -2.79 -2.53
C CYS A 37 1.03 -3.20 -4.00
N GLY A 38 1.30 -2.32 -4.98
CA GLY A 38 1.34 -2.70 -6.39
C GLY A 38 2.56 -3.57 -6.72
N GLY A 39 2.77 -3.87 -8.01
CA GLY A 39 4.05 -4.46 -8.46
C GLY A 39 5.26 -3.61 -8.02
N THR A 40 5.16 -2.30 -8.20
CA THR A 40 6.15 -1.31 -7.72
C THR A 40 6.16 -1.12 -6.20
N GLY A 41 5.12 -1.58 -5.50
CA GLY A 41 5.02 -1.55 -4.04
C GLY A 41 5.39 -2.88 -3.39
N GLU A 42 6.17 -3.72 -4.08
CA GLU A 42 6.78 -4.93 -3.54
C GLU A 42 5.78 -6.00 -3.04
N PHE A 43 4.56 -6.05 -3.58
CA PHE A 43 3.50 -6.95 -3.09
C PHE A 43 3.89 -8.44 -2.99
N ALA A 44 4.81 -8.88 -3.85
CA ALA A 44 5.30 -10.25 -3.91
C ALA A 44 6.24 -10.61 -2.74
N TYR A 45 6.80 -9.60 -2.08
CA TYR A 45 7.77 -9.72 -1.00
C TYR A 45 7.19 -9.39 0.38
N LEU A 46 5.98 -8.83 0.42
CA LEU A 46 5.29 -8.48 1.66
C LEU A 46 4.41 -9.63 2.16
N GLY A 47 4.49 -9.90 3.45
CA GLY A 47 3.60 -10.79 4.17
C GLY A 47 2.14 -10.32 4.14
N PRO A 48 1.16 -11.21 4.39
CA PRO A 48 -0.26 -10.83 4.41
C PRO A 48 -0.57 -9.67 5.37
N ASP A 49 0.03 -9.66 6.55
CA ASP A 49 -0.24 -8.63 7.57
C ASP A 49 0.41 -7.29 7.21
N GLU A 50 1.61 -7.30 6.63
CA GLU A 50 2.27 -6.09 6.13
C GLU A 50 1.46 -5.43 5.00
N LYS A 51 0.91 -6.25 4.09
CA LYS A 51 0.03 -5.74 3.01
C LYS A 51 -1.24 -5.11 3.57
N ARG A 52 -1.91 -5.77 4.52
CA ARG A 52 -3.11 -5.22 5.19
C ARG A 52 -2.78 -3.89 5.87
N HIS A 53 -1.69 -3.88 6.64
CA HIS A 53 -1.23 -2.69 7.36
C HIS A 53 -0.94 -1.53 6.41
N LEU A 54 -0.20 -1.75 5.31
CA LEU A 54 0.07 -0.71 4.31
C LEU A 54 -1.19 -0.19 3.65
N ILE A 55 -2.15 -1.06 3.32
CA ILE A 55 -3.44 -0.62 2.74
C ILE A 55 -4.18 0.25 3.75
N GLU A 56 -4.32 -0.17 5.00
CA GLU A 56 -5.01 0.58 6.06
C GLU A 56 -4.32 1.92 6.34
N LEU A 57 -3.00 1.91 6.48
CA LEU A 57 -2.16 3.09 6.67
C LEU A 57 -2.37 4.10 5.52
N THR A 58 -2.37 3.61 4.28
CA THR A 58 -2.57 4.44 3.09
C THR A 58 -3.97 5.02 3.01
N VAL A 59 -5.01 4.21 3.22
CA VAL A 59 -6.41 4.66 3.20
C VAL A 59 -6.62 5.75 4.25
N LYS A 60 -6.17 5.50 5.48
CA LYS A 60 -6.28 6.45 6.59
C LYS A 60 -5.54 7.76 6.30
N HIS A 61 -4.32 7.67 5.78
CA HIS A 61 -3.51 8.86 5.50
C HIS A 61 -4.08 9.66 4.33
N VAL A 62 -4.43 9.01 3.22
CA VAL A 62 -4.98 9.70 2.03
C VAL A 62 -6.25 10.45 2.38
N GLY A 63 -7.13 9.88 3.21
CA GLY A 63 -8.26 10.61 3.81
C GLY A 63 -9.20 11.23 2.78
N GLY A 64 -9.38 10.58 1.63
CA GLY A 64 -10.25 11.04 0.54
C GLY A 64 -9.65 12.12 -0.38
N ARG A 65 -8.38 12.52 -0.16
CA ARG A 65 -7.67 13.47 -1.07
C ARG A 65 -7.42 12.89 -2.47
N ALA A 66 -7.37 11.57 -2.57
CA ALA A 66 -7.30 10.79 -3.81
C ALA A 66 -8.05 9.46 -3.60
N ALA A 67 -8.41 8.77 -4.68
CA ALA A 67 -8.91 7.41 -4.57
C ALA A 67 -7.78 6.46 -4.16
N VAL A 68 -8.09 5.49 -3.30
CA VAL A 68 -7.14 4.41 -2.97
C VAL A 68 -7.65 3.12 -3.60
N VAL A 69 -6.80 2.46 -4.37
CA VAL A 69 -7.09 1.14 -4.93
C VAL A 69 -6.23 0.14 -4.18
N ALA A 70 -6.85 -0.76 -3.42
CA ALA A 70 -6.12 -1.84 -2.76
C ALA A 70 -5.66 -2.88 -3.79
N GLN A 71 -4.38 -3.22 -3.78
CA GLN A 71 -3.90 -4.39 -4.49
C GLN A 71 -4.26 -5.65 -3.70
N THR A 72 -5.00 -6.57 -4.32
CA THR A 72 -5.52 -7.77 -3.64
C THR A 72 -5.08 -9.08 -4.27
N SER A 73 -4.35 -9.06 -5.40
CA SER A 73 -3.87 -10.29 -6.01
C SER A 73 -2.78 -10.94 -5.16
N ALA A 74 -2.75 -12.26 -5.17
CA ALA A 74 -1.74 -13.05 -4.47
C ALA A 74 -1.38 -14.29 -5.29
N ILE A 75 -0.30 -14.97 -4.90
CA ILE A 75 0.11 -16.23 -5.53
C ILE A 75 -0.95 -17.31 -5.30
N TYR A 76 -1.54 -17.34 -4.10
CA TYR A 76 -2.59 -18.29 -3.74
C TYR A 76 -3.99 -17.67 -3.90
N LEU A 77 -4.93 -18.46 -4.41
CA LEU A 77 -6.33 -18.05 -4.59
C LEU A 77 -6.99 -17.69 -3.26
N SER A 78 -6.73 -18.46 -2.21
CA SER A 78 -7.26 -18.21 -0.85
C SER A 78 -6.89 -16.82 -0.36
N ASP A 79 -5.65 -16.40 -0.59
CA ASP A 79 -5.13 -15.11 -0.11
C ASP A 79 -5.71 -13.96 -0.92
N THR A 80 -5.92 -14.17 -2.23
CA THR A 80 -6.59 -13.18 -3.10
C THR A 80 -8.02 -12.92 -2.62
N ILE A 81 -8.76 -13.99 -2.31
CA ILE A 81 -10.13 -13.89 -1.79
C ILE A 81 -10.14 -13.18 -0.44
N ALA A 82 -9.30 -13.62 0.51
CA ALA A 82 -9.24 -13.05 1.85
C ALA A 82 -8.87 -11.56 1.84
N THR A 83 -7.90 -11.16 1.00
CA THR A 83 -7.48 -9.75 0.88
C THR A 83 -8.57 -8.91 0.22
N THR A 84 -9.25 -9.44 -0.80
CA THR A 84 -10.37 -8.74 -1.46
C THR A 84 -11.56 -8.54 -0.52
N GLN A 85 -11.85 -9.52 0.35
CA GLN A 85 -12.89 -9.40 1.37
C GLN A 85 -12.55 -8.42 2.50
N HIS A 86 -11.27 -8.19 2.78
CA HIS A 86 -10.83 -7.19 3.76
C HIS A 86 -10.84 -5.77 3.19
N ALA A 87 -10.67 -5.63 1.87
CA ALA A 87 -10.61 -4.33 1.18
C ALA A 87 -11.97 -3.65 0.94
N VAL A 88 -13.09 -4.29 1.31
CA VAL A 88 -14.47 -3.78 1.13
C VAL A 88 -15.03 -3.11 2.38
#